data_AF-A0ABD5MLQ8-F1
#
_entry.id   AF-A0ABD5MLQ8-F1
#
_cell.length_a   1.000
_cell.length_b   1.000
_cell.length_c   1.000
_cell.angle_alpha   90.00
_cell.angle_beta   90.00
_cell.angle_gamma   90.00
#
_symmetry.space_group_name_H-M   'P 1'
#
loop_
_entity.id
_entity.type
_entity.pdbx_description
1 polymer ?
#
loop_
_entity_poly.entity_id
_entity_poly.type
_entity_poly.pdbx_seq_one_letter_code
_entity_poly.pdbx_strand_id
1 'polypeptide(L)'
;MSDPLDQIQYLVLSKNRVRVLEYLSEAPADREELSEQLDIPRSTLSRVLAGLEAQNWIAQHGSDCNSTPLGAVLADEFTSLKEAVETMQHLEDVIDYLPMNETDFELNRLRDATIATPTQTDPGAPVRRARELLHEADEFRFLTNTVVSPLVETLREQTVQGELTLVGVITGDLLDAVSDSPEFRERTREMIESGSAEFYRYDGSVSQTLGVADETVALITQIDRDGNQRAQIETDDRFVCSWVMSRIEEHRREAEQIRATTLAE
;
A
#
# COMPACT_ATOMS: atom_id res chain seq x y z
N MET A 1 37.49 16.58 -8.96
CA MET A 1 36.33 15.70 -8.82
C MET A 1 35.12 16.51 -9.22
N SER A 2 34.26 15.98 -10.10
CA SER A 2 32.99 16.64 -10.42
C SER A 2 32.12 16.69 -9.17
N ASP A 3 31.31 17.73 -9.00
CA ASP A 3 30.28 17.75 -7.96
C ASP A 3 29.36 16.53 -8.15
N PRO A 4 29.06 15.72 -7.10
CA PRO A 4 28.08 14.65 -7.21
C PRO A 4 26.74 15.09 -7.83
N LEU A 5 26.30 16.32 -7.57
CA LEU A 5 25.09 16.86 -8.19
C LEU A 5 25.23 17.07 -9.69
N ASP A 6 26.41 17.47 -10.19
CA ASP A 6 26.67 17.58 -11.64
C ASP A 6 26.62 16.22 -12.33
N GLN A 7 27.07 15.15 -11.65
CA GLN A 7 27.01 13.78 -12.18
C GLN A 7 25.57 13.27 -12.26
N ILE A 8 24.79 13.49 -11.20
CA ILE A 8 23.36 13.17 -11.19
C ILE A 8 22.65 13.99 -12.27
N GLN A 9 22.88 15.31 -12.32
CA GLN A 9 22.32 16.20 -13.34
C GLN A 9 22.68 15.73 -14.74
N TYR A 10 23.93 15.34 -14.95
CA TYR A 10 24.37 14.75 -16.20
C TYR A 10 23.50 13.52 -16.51
N LEU A 11 23.37 12.52 -15.63
CA LEU A 11 22.55 11.35 -15.93
C LEU A 11 21.08 11.72 -16.25
N VAL A 12 20.42 12.49 -15.38
CA VAL A 12 18.96 12.73 -15.44
C VAL A 12 18.50 13.68 -16.53
N LEU A 13 19.37 14.56 -17.05
CA LEU A 13 19.01 15.48 -18.14
C LEU A 13 18.72 14.78 -19.47
N SER A 14 18.91 13.45 -19.56
CA SER A 14 18.49 12.67 -20.73
C SER A 14 17.97 11.30 -20.32
N LYS A 15 16.68 11.05 -20.59
CA LYS A 15 16.06 9.72 -20.42
C LYS A 15 16.84 8.62 -21.14
N ASN A 16 17.46 8.92 -22.28
CA ASN A 16 18.24 7.93 -23.03
C ASN A 16 19.55 7.54 -22.34
N ARG A 17 20.17 8.43 -21.55
CA ARG A 17 21.37 8.06 -20.77
C ARG A 17 21.02 7.10 -19.65
N VAL A 18 19.93 7.38 -18.93
CA VAL A 18 19.39 6.50 -17.89
C VAL A 18 19.07 5.13 -18.49
N ARG A 19 18.23 5.07 -19.54
CA ARG A 19 17.81 3.80 -20.17
C ARG A 19 18.98 2.97 -20.70
N VAL A 20 20.00 3.61 -21.29
CA VAL A 20 21.18 2.90 -21.79
C VAL A 20 22.05 2.39 -20.65
N LEU A 21 22.22 3.18 -19.57
CA LEU A 21 23.02 2.76 -18.43
C LEU A 21 22.34 1.62 -17.65
N GLU A 22 21.03 1.70 -17.42
CA GLU A 22 20.20 0.63 -16.83
C GLU A 22 20.28 -0.66 -17.66
N TYR A 23 20.12 -0.56 -18.99
CA TYR A 23 20.21 -1.74 -19.85
C TYR A 23 21.61 -2.40 -19.76
N LEU A 24 22.67 -1.59 -19.80
CA LEU A 24 24.05 -2.08 -19.78
C LEU A 24 24.53 -2.51 -18.38
N SER A 25 23.80 -2.21 -17.31
CA SER A 25 24.05 -2.77 -15.97
C SER A 25 23.54 -4.20 -15.84
N GLU A 26 22.52 -4.58 -16.60
CA GLU A 26 21.97 -5.94 -16.60
C GLU A 26 22.71 -6.86 -17.59
N ALA A 27 23.05 -6.39 -18.78
CA ALA A 27 23.71 -7.21 -19.80
C ALA A 27 24.59 -6.41 -20.80
N PRO A 28 25.66 -7.03 -21.35
CA PRO A 28 26.34 -6.52 -22.54
C PRO A 28 25.37 -6.37 -23.70
N ALA A 29 25.54 -5.32 -24.50
CA ALA A 29 24.86 -5.21 -25.79
C ALA A 29 25.67 -4.40 -26.81
N ASP A 30 25.45 -4.70 -28.08
CA ASP A 30 25.99 -3.92 -29.18
C ASP A 30 25.10 -2.70 -29.52
N ARG A 31 25.56 -1.87 -30.45
CA ARG A 31 24.86 -0.63 -30.84
C ARG A 31 23.56 -0.89 -31.59
N GLU A 32 23.45 -2.01 -32.30
CA GLU A 32 22.25 -2.37 -33.06
C GLU A 32 21.17 -2.84 -32.08
N GLU A 33 21.52 -3.74 -31.17
CA GLU A 33 20.64 -4.21 -30.10
C GLU A 33 20.13 -3.04 -29.22
N LEU A 34 21.03 -2.17 -28.73
CA LEU A 34 20.62 -1.01 -27.94
C LEU A 34 19.70 -0.05 -28.74
N SER A 35 19.91 0.09 -30.05
CA SER A 35 19.08 0.93 -30.91
C SER A 35 17.68 0.34 -31.07
N GLU A 36 17.58 -0.97 -31.23
CA GLU A 36 16.33 -1.69 -31.43
C GLU A 36 15.53 -1.84 -30.13
N GLN A 37 16.17 -2.32 -29.06
CA GLN A 37 15.52 -2.58 -27.76
C GLN A 37 15.06 -1.30 -27.07
N LEU A 38 15.83 -0.21 -27.19
CA LEU A 38 15.50 1.06 -26.53
C LEU A 38 14.79 2.05 -27.46
N ASP A 39 14.59 1.71 -28.73
CA ASP A 39 14.02 2.62 -29.75
C ASP A 39 14.76 3.98 -29.79
N ILE A 40 16.09 3.92 -29.79
CA ILE A 40 16.95 5.12 -29.81
C ILE A 40 17.62 5.23 -31.18
N PRO A 41 17.46 6.35 -31.92
CA PRO A 41 18.14 6.53 -33.19
C PRO A 41 19.66 6.41 -33.07
N ARG A 42 20.32 5.72 -34.01
CA ARG A 42 21.78 5.46 -33.99
C ARG A 42 22.64 6.70 -33.74
N SER A 43 22.27 7.86 -34.29
CA SER A 43 22.98 9.13 -34.09
C SER A 43 22.84 9.69 -32.67
N THR A 44 21.73 9.39 -31.99
CA THR A 44 21.51 9.72 -30.59
C THR A 44 22.21 8.73 -29.68
N LEU A 45 22.09 7.43 -29.97
CA LEU A 45 22.76 6.37 -29.21
C LEU A 45 24.28 6.56 -29.19
N SER A 46 24.88 6.90 -30.33
CA SER A 46 26.32 7.16 -30.42
C SER A 46 26.78 8.30 -29.49
N ARG A 47 25.98 9.37 -29.38
CA ARG A 47 26.26 10.49 -28.47
C ARG A 47 26.06 10.11 -27.01
N VAL A 48 25.06 9.28 -26.71
CA VAL A 48 24.80 8.77 -25.36
C VAL A 48 25.95 7.88 -24.90
N LEU A 49 26.35 6.90 -25.70
CA LEU A 49 27.46 5.99 -25.37
C LEU A 49 28.77 6.74 -25.15
N ALA A 50 29.14 7.64 -26.07
CA ALA A 50 30.35 8.45 -25.92
C ALA A 50 30.33 9.30 -24.63
N GLY A 51 29.14 9.78 -24.25
CA GLY A 51 28.94 10.53 -23.03
C GLY A 51 29.10 9.70 -21.75
N LEU A 52 28.48 8.51 -21.71
CA LEU A 52 28.59 7.58 -20.57
C LEU A 52 30.01 7.03 -20.43
N GLU A 53 30.69 6.77 -21.55
CA GLU A 53 32.10 6.33 -21.57
C GLU A 53 33.04 7.43 -21.05
N ALA A 54 32.78 8.70 -21.41
CA ALA A 54 33.53 9.84 -20.88
C ALA A 54 33.39 10.00 -19.35
N GLN A 55 32.28 9.52 -18.77
CA GLN A 55 32.08 9.45 -17.31
C GLN A 55 32.64 8.16 -16.68
N ASN A 56 33.23 7.26 -17.47
CA ASN A 56 33.70 5.94 -17.05
C ASN A 56 32.59 5.05 -16.44
N TRP A 57 31.33 5.25 -16.87
CA TRP A 57 30.18 4.43 -16.45
C TRP A 57 29.94 3.25 -17.36
N ILE A 58 30.39 3.32 -18.61
CA ILE A 58 30.41 2.19 -19.54
C ILE A 58 31.80 2.03 -20.15
N ALA A 59 32.06 0.84 -20.66
CA ALA A 59 33.26 0.53 -21.43
C ALA A 59 32.90 -0.28 -22.67
N GLN A 60 33.62 -0.02 -23.76
CA GLN A 60 33.49 -0.82 -24.99
C GLN A 60 34.45 -2.02 -24.94
N HIS A 61 33.92 -3.21 -25.19
CA HIS A 61 34.64 -4.47 -25.29
C HIS A 61 34.36 -5.11 -26.65
N GLY A 62 35.18 -4.80 -27.66
CA GLY A 62 34.95 -5.25 -29.03
C GLY A 62 33.76 -4.54 -29.68
N SER A 63 32.77 -5.32 -30.15
CA SER A 63 31.50 -4.79 -30.67
C SER A 63 30.56 -4.30 -29.57
N ASP A 64 30.74 -4.80 -28.35
CA ASP A 64 29.75 -4.70 -27.29
C ASP A 64 30.11 -3.59 -26.31
N CYS A 65 29.10 -3.00 -25.70
CA CYS A 65 29.22 -2.07 -24.59
C CYS A 65 28.77 -2.79 -23.31
N ASN A 66 29.39 -2.45 -22.18
CA ASN A 66 29.01 -2.92 -20.85
C ASN A 66 29.08 -1.78 -19.86
N SER A 67 28.32 -1.85 -18.77
CA SER A 67 28.60 -1.01 -17.60
C SER A 67 29.97 -1.34 -17.02
N THR A 68 30.64 -0.32 -16.48
CA THR A 68 31.75 -0.54 -15.55
C THR A 68 31.18 -0.89 -14.18
N PRO A 69 31.97 -1.44 -13.24
CA PRO A 69 31.50 -1.67 -11.87
C PRO A 69 30.92 -0.40 -11.20
N LEU A 70 31.47 0.77 -11.50
CA LEU A 70 30.95 2.04 -10.98
C LEU A 70 29.65 2.46 -11.69
N GLY A 71 29.53 2.21 -12.99
CA GLY A 71 28.31 2.46 -13.74
C GLY A 71 27.15 1.55 -13.31
N ALA A 72 27.44 0.28 -12.99
CA ALA A 72 26.46 -0.66 -12.46
C ALA A 72 25.92 -0.20 -11.09
N VAL A 73 26.80 0.17 -10.16
CA VAL A 73 26.38 0.73 -8.86
C VAL A 73 25.54 2.00 -9.05
N LEU A 74 25.95 2.90 -9.96
CA LEU A 74 25.18 4.10 -10.23
C LEU A 74 23.80 3.78 -10.83
N ALA A 75 23.70 2.78 -11.70
CA ALA A 75 22.44 2.32 -12.28
C ALA A 75 21.50 1.78 -11.19
N ASP A 76 21.99 0.89 -10.32
CA ASP A 76 21.20 0.29 -9.24
C ASP A 76 20.66 1.34 -8.26
N GLU A 77 21.51 2.29 -7.84
CA GLU A 77 21.11 3.40 -6.97
C GLU A 77 20.09 4.32 -7.65
N PHE A 78 20.25 4.56 -8.96
CA PHE A 78 19.33 5.40 -9.71
C PHE A 78 17.97 4.72 -9.94
N THR A 79 17.95 3.43 -10.21
CA THR A 79 16.73 2.61 -10.28
C THR A 79 15.99 2.65 -8.95
N SER A 80 16.70 2.44 -7.84
CA SER A 80 16.12 2.53 -6.49
C SER A 80 15.52 3.92 -6.21
N LEU A 81 16.21 4.99 -6.60
CA LEU A 81 15.71 6.36 -6.47
C LEU A 81 14.45 6.59 -7.32
N LYS A 82 14.45 6.09 -8.56
CA LYS A 82 13.30 6.19 -9.46
C LYS A 82 12.08 5.46 -8.88
N GLU A 83 12.25 4.24 -8.40
CA GLU A 83 11.18 3.47 -7.75
C GLU A 83 10.63 4.19 -6.50
N ALA A 84 11.52 4.81 -5.71
CA ALA A 84 11.09 5.62 -4.56
C ALA A 84 10.26 6.85 -5.00
N VAL A 85 10.67 7.53 -6.07
CA VAL A 85 9.92 8.67 -6.63
C VAL A 85 8.56 8.23 -7.19
N GLU A 86 8.52 7.10 -7.89
CA GLU A 86 7.27 6.52 -8.40
C GLU A 86 6.33 6.14 -7.25
N THR A 87 6.85 5.56 -6.17
CA THR A 87 6.07 5.30 -4.94
C THR A 87 5.55 6.59 -4.32
N MET A 88 6.39 7.61 -4.19
CA MET A 88 5.97 8.91 -3.64
C MET A 88 4.86 9.56 -4.47
N GLN A 89 4.92 9.46 -5.80
CA GLN A 89 3.87 9.94 -6.70
C GLN A 89 2.58 9.11 -6.55
N HIS A 90 2.71 7.78 -6.44
CA HIS A 90 1.57 6.89 -6.24
C HIS A 90 0.82 7.16 -4.93
N LEU A 91 1.57 7.52 -3.89
CA LEU A 91 1.02 7.84 -2.57
C LEU A 91 0.68 9.32 -2.37
N GLU A 92 0.92 10.21 -3.34
CA GLU A 92 0.83 11.66 -3.17
C GLU A 92 -0.51 12.11 -2.57
N ASP A 93 -1.62 11.57 -3.08
CA ASP A 93 -2.98 11.92 -2.64
C ASP A 93 -3.41 11.26 -1.32
N VAL A 94 -2.62 10.31 -0.81
CA VAL A 94 -2.97 9.51 0.37
C VAL A 94 -1.89 9.49 1.45
N ILE A 95 -0.78 10.20 1.27
CA ILE A 95 0.36 10.16 2.20
C ILE A 95 -0.02 10.65 3.59
N ASP A 96 -0.88 11.68 3.66
CA ASP A 96 -1.42 12.23 4.91
C ASP A 96 -2.36 11.26 5.63
N TYR A 97 -2.76 10.18 4.95
CA TYR A 97 -3.62 9.12 5.46
C TYR A 97 -2.83 7.90 5.92
N LEU A 98 -1.52 7.84 5.73
CA LEU A 98 -0.71 6.77 6.28
C LEU A 98 -0.27 7.16 7.68
N PRO A 99 -0.19 6.22 8.64
CA PRO A 99 0.18 6.54 10.00
C PRO A 99 1.70 6.62 10.09
N MET A 100 2.29 7.58 9.38
CA MET A 100 3.73 7.70 9.09
C MET A 100 4.64 7.67 10.32
N ASN A 101 4.12 8.07 11.48
CA ASN A 101 4.85 8.07 12.75
C ASN A 101 4.69 6.76 13.55
N GLU A 102 3.82 5.86 13.11
CA GLU A 102 3.44 4.61 13.76
C GLU A 102 3.73 3.38 12.88
N THR A 103 4.06 3.59 11.59
CA THR A 103 4.46 2.54 10.65
C THR A 103 5.88 2.05 10.96
N ASP A 104 6.05 0.74 11.08
CA ASP A 104 7.36 0.08 11.23
C ASP A 104 7.90 -0.45 9.88
N PHE A 105 7.36 0.06 8.76
CA PHE A 105 7.71 -0.38 7.42
C PHE A 105 8.07 0.79 6.50
N GLU A 106 8.88 0.51 5.49
CA GLU A 106 9.30 1.50 4.48
C GLU A 106 8.18 1.77 3.47
N LEU A 107 7.94 3.03 3.11
CA LEU A 107 6.90 3.43 2.15
C LEU A 107 6.99 2.71 0.80
N ASN A 108 8.18 2.36 0.34
CA ASN A 108 8.42 1.62 -0.90
C ASN A 108 7.70 0.26 -0.92
N ARG A 109 7.28 -0.27 0.23
CA ARG A 109 6.44 -1.48 0.30
C ARG A 109 5.02 -1.28 -0.19
N LEU A 110 4.56 -0.03 -0.28
CA LEU A 110 3.25 0.32 -0.83
C LEU A 110 3.31 0.69 -2.32
N ARG A 111 4.44 0.46 -3.01
CA ARG A 111 4.59 0.77 -4.44
C ARG A 111 3.52 0.10 -5.31
N ASP A 112 3.14 -1.12 -4.95
CA ASP A 112 2.18 -1.95 -5.69
C ASP A 112 0.80 -1.94 -5.00
N ALA A 113 0.59 -1.07 -4.00
CA ALA A 113 -0.66 -0.99 -3.29
C ALA A 113 -1.80 -0.53 -4.22
N THR A 114 -2.97 -1.15 -4.09
CA THR A 114 -4.18 -0.67 -4.74
C THR A 114 -4.78 0.46 -3.90
N ILE A 115 -5.00 1.62 -4.52
CA ILE A 115 -5.53 2.81 -3.85
C ILE A 115 -6.86 3.18 -4.50
N ALA A 116 -7.95 3.13 -3.73
CA ALA A 116 -9.25 3.62 -4.15
C ALA A 116 -9.57 4.93 -3.41
N THR A 117 -9.83 5.99 -4.18
CA THR A 117 -10.26 7.30 -3.69
C THR A 117 -11.61 7.70 -4.30
N PRO A 118 -12.42 8.52 -3.63
CA PRO A 118 -13.67 9.02 -4.19
C PRO A 118 -13.42 9.84 -5.47
N THR A 119 -14.20 9.59 -6.51
CA THR A 119 -14.20 10.41 -7.74
C THR A 119 -15.54 11.09 -7.95
N GLN A 120 -15.61 12.09 -8.83
CA GLN A 120 -16.89 12.76 -9.16
C GLN A 120 -17.91 11.79 -9.77
N THR A 121 -17.45 10.82 -10.56
CA THR A 121 -18.30 9.81 -11.20
C THR A 121 -18.59 8.62 -10.29
N ASP A 122 -17.80 8.45 -9.24
CA ASP A 122 -17.91 7.34 -8.32
C ASP A 122 -17.38 7.72 -6.91
N PRO A 123 -18.21 8.43 -6.12
CA PRO A 123 -17.84 8.83 -4.77
C PRO A 123 -17.68 7.65 -3.80
N GLY A 124 -18.31 6.52 -4.12
CA GLY A 124 -18.32 5.32 -3.28
C GLY A 124 -17.19 4.34 -3.58
N ALA A 125 -16.23 4.69 -4.45
CA ALA A 125 -15.16 3.81 -4.88
C ALA A 125 -14.40 3.13 -3.71
N PRO A 126 -14.01 3.85 -2.63
CA PRO A 126 -13.30 3.22 -1.51
C PRO A 126 -14.14 2.16 -0.78
N VAL A 127 -15.41 2.47 -0.51
CA VAL A 127 -16.34 1.56 0.17
C VAL A 127 -16.63 0.34 -0.71
N ARG A 128 -16.84 0.54 -2.02
CA ARG A 128 -17.07 -0.57 -2.95
C ARG A 128 -15.87 -1.50 -2.99
N ARG A 129 -14.65 -0.95 -3.06
CA ARG A 129 -13.43 -1.75 -3.09
C ARG A 129 -13.26 -2.58 -1.81
N ALA A 130 -13.48 -1.99 -0.64
CA ALA A 130 -13.48 -2.72 0.62
C ALA A 130 -14.55 -3.83 0.66
N ARG A 131 -15.75 -3.60 0.09
CA ARG A 131 -16.78 -4.66 -0.02
C ARG A 131 -16.36 -5.79 -0.93
N GLU A 132 -15.78 -5.51 -2.09
CA GLU A 132 -15.27 -6.53 -3.02
C GLU A 132 -14.28 -7.46 -2.30
N LEU A 133 -13.34 -6.88 -1.54
CA LEU A 133 -12.39 -7.66 -0.75
C LEU A 133 -13.09 -8.53 0.31
N LEU A 134 -14.04 -7.97 1.07
CA LEU A 134 -14.80 -8.74 2.06
C LEU A 134 -15.60 -9.89 1.42
N HIS A 135 -16.06 -9.76 0.16
CA HIS A 135 -16.73 -10.85 -0.56
C HIS A 135 -15.83 -12.02 -0.93
N GLU A 136 -14.52 -11.82 -0.91
CA GLU A 136 -13.54 -12.84 -1.28
C GLU A 136 -12.83 -13.44 -0.05
N ALA A 137 -13.02 -12.86 1.14
CA ALA A 137 -12.30 -13.23 2.35
C ALA A 137 -13.00 -14.34 3.15
N ASP A 138 -12.21 -15.29 3.67
CA ASP A 138 -12.65 -16.32 4.61
C ASP A 138 -12.49 -15.85 6.07
N GLU A 139 -11.48 -15.02 6.34
CA GLU A 139 -11.22 -14.40 7.63
C GLU A 139 -10.96 -12.90 7.50
N PHE A 140 -11.56 -12.11 8.38
CA PHE A 140 -11.28 -10.68 8.47
C PHE A 140 -11.04 -10.24 9.92
N ARG A 141 -9.92 -9.56 10.14
CA ARG A 141 -9.60 -8.91 11.42
C ARG A 141 -9.48 -7.43 11.22
N PHE A 142 -10.05 -6.62 12.10
CA PHE A 142 -9.99 -5.16 11.97
C PHE A 142 -9.92 -4.42 13.30
N LEU A 143 -9.40 -3.20 13.22
CA LEU A 143 -9.34 -2.19 14.26
C LEU A 143 -9.99 -0.92 13.72
N THR A 144 -11.04 -0.41 14.35
CA THR A 144 -11.75 0.78 13.87
C THR A 144 -12.25 1.69 14.98
N ASN A 145 -12.36 2.98 14.66
CA ASN A 145 -13.02 4.01 15.47
C ASN A 145 -14.29 4.57 14.81
N THR A 146 -14.67 4.05 13.63
CA THR A 146 -15.79 4.57 12.85
C THR A 146 -16.63 3.46 12.25
N VAL A 147 -17.94 3.73 12.10
CA VAL A 147 -18.89 2.85 11.44
C VAL A 147 -19.07 3.28 9.99
N VAL A 148 -18.94 2.32 9.07
CA VAL A 148 -19.27 2.47 7.66
C VAL A 148 -20.42 1.52 7.35
N SER A 149 -21.67 2.03 7.34
CA SER A 149 -22.88 1.19 7.32
C SER A 149 -22.91 0.12 6.21
N PRO A 150 -22.50 0.41 4.95
CA PRO A 150 -22.45 -0.62 3.91
C PRO A 150 -21.49 -1.77 4.21
N LEU A 151 -20.39 -1.52 4.94
CA LEU A 151 -19.45 -2.55 5.36
C LEU A 151 -20.04 -3.38 6.50
N VAL A 152 -20.71 -2.76 7.47
CA VAL A 152 -21.38 -3.49 8.57
C VAL A 152 -22.41 -4.47 8.04
N GLU A 153 -23.20 -4.09 7.04
CA GLU A 153 -24.17 -5.00 6.42
C GLU A 153 -23.48 -6.19 5.74
N THR A 154 -22.40 -5.94 4.98
CA THR A 154 -21.63 -6.99 4.31
C THR A 154 -21.02 -7.96 5.33
N LEU A 155 -20.38 -7.43 6.38
CA LEU A 155 -19.81 -8.22 7.47
C LEU A 155 -20.88 -9.07 8.15
N ARG A 156 -22.05 -8.50 8.46
CA ARG A 156 -23.16 -9.21 9.09
C ARG A 156 -23.67 -10.35 8.21
N GLU A 157 -23.97 -10.05 6.95
CA GLU A 157 -24.51 -11.03 6.00
C GLU A 157 -23.60 -12.26 5.87
N GLN A 158 -22.29 -12.06 5.70
CA GLN A 158 -21.34 -13.15 5.51
C GLN A 158 -21.07 -13.93 6.79
N THR A 159 -20.93 -13.22 7.91
CA THR A 159 -20.66 -13.84 9.21
C THR A 159 -21.85 -14.72 9.65
N VAL A 160 -23.08 -14.24 9.47
CA VAL A 160 -24.31 -15.00 9.78
C VAL A 160 -24.50 -16.20 8.85
N GLN A 161 -24.04 -16.11 7.59
CA GLN A 161 -24.03 -17.24 6.65
C GLN A 161 -22.92 -18.26 6.93
N GLY A 162 -21.97 -17.94 7.82
CA GLY A 162 -20.81 -18.77 8.11
C GLY A 162 -19.76 -18.76 7.00
N GLU A 163 -19.77 -17.73 6.15
CA GLU A 163 -18.82 -17.54 5.05
C GLU A 163 -17.59 -16.73 5.50
N LEU A 164 -17.73 -15.94 6.58
CA LEU A 164 -16.65 -15.10 7.12
C LEU A 164 -16.44 -15.36 8.62
N THR A 165 -15.18 -15.54 9.02
CA THR A 165 -14.76 -15.44 10.41
C THR A 165 -14.29 -14.02 10.72
N LEU A 166 -14.86 -13.39 11.74
CA LEU A 166 -14.68 -11.96 12.01
C LEU A 166 -14.08 -11.71 13.40
N VAL A 167 -13.02 -10.90 13.46
CA VAL A 167 -12.49 -10.35 14.73
C VAL A 167 -12.42 -8.83 14.64
N GLY A 168 -13.23 -8.14 15.45
CA GLY A 168 -13.30 -6.69 15.47
C GLY A 168 -12.82 -6.08 16.78
N VAL A 169 -11.85 -5.18 16.72
CA VAL A 169 -11.49 -4.28 17.83
C VAL A 169 -12.08 -2.91 17.54
N ILE A 170 -12.95 -2.43 18.43
CA ILE A 170 -13.69 -1.17 18.26
C ILE A 170 -13.42 -0.24 19.45
N THR A 171 -13.28 1.05 19.18
CA THR A 171 -13.08 2.04 20.27
C THR A 171 -14.32 2.15 21.15
N GLY A 172 -14.12 2.47 22.43
CA GLY A 172 -15.20 2.69 23.40
C GLY A 172 -16.21 3.74 22.90
N ASP A 173 -15.72 4.89 22.43
CA ASP A 173 -16.57 5.96 21.87
C ASP A 173 -17.43 5.48 20.69
N LEU A 174 -16.86 4.63 19.82
CA LEU A 174 -17.61 4.05 18.71
C LEU A 174 -18.67 3.09 19.23
N LEU A 175 -18.31 2.21 20.16
CA LEU A 175 -19.24 1.25 20.74
C LEU A 175 -20.39 1.94 21.46
N ASP A 176 -20.13 3.04 22.18
CA ASP A 176 -21.16 3.80 22.88
C ASP A 176 -22.13 4.45 21.86
N ALA A 177 -21.59 5.05 20.79
CA ALA A 177 -22.42 5.58 19.69
C ALA A 177 -23.23 4.49 18.94
N VAL A 178 -22.64 3.32 18.75
CA VAL A 178 -23.30 2.12 18.18
C VAL A 178 -24.40 1.63 19.12
N SER A 179 -24.16 1.66 20.44
CA SER A 179 -25.09 1.18 21.46
C SER A 179 -26.34 2.05 21.57
N ASP A 180 -26.26 3.32 21.20
CA ASP A 180 -27.42 4.21 21.10
C ASP A 180 -28.28 3.93 19.85
N SER A 181 -27.80 3.11 18.90
CA SER A 181 -28.53 2.70 17.71
C SER A 181 -29.06 1.26 17.85
N PRO A 182 -30.38 1.05 17.96
CA PRO A 182 -30.97 -0.29 18.03
C PRO A 182 -30.58 -1.19 16.85
N GLU A 183 -30.48 -0.62 15.66
CA GLU A 183 -30.13 -1.33 14.43
C GLU A 183 -28.68 -1.85 14.49
N PHE A 184 -27.72 -1.00 14.85
CA PHE A 184 -26.32 -1.44 14.93
C PHE A 184 -26.06 -2.41 16.08
N ARG A 185 -26.72 -2.23 17.22
CA ARG A 185 -26.69 -3.22 18.32
C ARG A 185 -27.19 -4.57 17.85
N GLU A 186 -28.31 -4.60 17.13
CA GLU A 186 -28.88 -5.84 16.61
C GLU A 186 -27.95 -6.55 15.64
N ARG A 187 -27.40 -5.83 14.66
CA ARG A 187 -26.41 -6.40 13.73
C ARG A 187 -25.19 -6.97 14.45
N THR A 188 -24.65 -6.24 15.43
CA THR A 188 -23.47 -6.68 16.21
C THR A 188 -23.78 -7.94 17.01
N ARG A 189 -24.96 -7.99 17.63
CA ARG A 189 -25.43 -9.16 18.38
C ARG A 189 -25.59 -10.39 17.46
N GLU A 190 -26.23 -10.25 16.31
CA GLU A 190 -26.41 -11.33 15.34
C GLU A 190 -25.07 -11.93 14.90
N MET A 191 -24.07 -11.07 14.62
CA MET A 191 -22.73 -11.53 14.29
C MET A 191 -22.10 -12.35 15.43
N ILE A 192 -22.16 -11.87 16.68
CA ILE A 192 -21.62 -12.61 17.84
C ILE A 192 -22.38 -13.93 18.04
N GLU A 193 -23.71 -13.92 17.94
CA GLU A 193 -24.57 -15.10 18.15
C GLU A 193 -24.42 -16.17 17.06
N SER A 194 -23.95 -15.80 15.86
CA SER A 194 -23.62 -16.77 14.80
C SER A 194 -22.48 -17.72 15.21
N GLY A 195 -21.64 -17.33 16.18
CA GLY A 195 -20.45 -18.06 16.58
C GLY A 195 -19.23 -17.82 15.68
N SER A 196 -19.37 -17.04 14.60
CA SER A 196 -18.30 -16.71 13.65
C SER A 196 -17.71 -15.32 13.87
N ALA A 197 -18.09 -14.60 14.94
CA ALA A 197 -17.60 -13.25 15.23
C ALA A 197 -17.17 -13.06 16.69
N GLU A 198 -16.06 -12.36 16.87
CA GLU A 198 -15.62 -11.84 18.16
C GLU A 198 -15.42 -10.33 18.08
N PHE A 199 -15.97 -9.58 19.04
CA PHE A 199 -15.77 -8.14 19.15
C PHE A 199 -15.13 -7.77 20.48
N TYR A 200 -14.29 -6.74 20.47
CA TYR A 200 -13.52 -6.26 21.61
C TYR A 200 -13.64 -4.74 21.73
N ARG A 201 -13.94 -4.24 22.93
CA ARG A 201 -13.98 -2.81 23.28
C ARG A 201 -12.59 -2.35 23.72
N TYR A 202 -12.03 -1.38 23.02
CA TYR A 202 -10.78 -0.72 23.39
C TYR A 202 -11.05 0.70 23.87
N ASP A 203 -10.75 1.01 25.13
CA ASP A 203 -10.99 2.35 25.73
C ASP A 203 -9.87 3.37 25.48
N GLY A 204 -9.04 3.13 24.46
CA GLY A 204 -8.04 4.08 23.97
C GLY A 204 -8.43 4.75 22.66
N SER A 205 -7.50 5.50 22.08
CA SER A 205 -7.67 6.15 20.79
C SER A 205 -7.06 5.33 19.66
N VAL A 206 -7.75 5.30 18.52
CA VAL A 206 -7.26 4.72 17.27
C VAL A 206 -7.21 5.83 16.24
N SER A 207 -6.08 6.01 15.57
CA SER A 207 -5.86 7.05 14.56
C SER A 207 -6.49 6.69 13.22
N GLN A 208 -6.52 5.41 12.87
CA GLN A 208 -6.93 4.92 11.55
C GLN A 208 -7.67 3.60 11.62
N THR A 209 -8.54 3.35 10.63
CA THR A 209 -9.16 2.04 10.48
C THR A 209 -8.18 1.10 9.77
N LEU A 210 -7.83 0.01 10.42
CA LEU A 210 -6.94 -1.02 9.90
C LEU A 210 -7.72 -2.33 9.74
N GLY A 211 -7.42 -3.08 8.70
CA GLY A 211 -8.00 -4.39 8.46
C GLY A 211 -7.02 -5.34 7.82
N VAL A 212 -7.26 -6.63 7.97
CA VAL A 212 -6.51 -7.67 7.26
C VAL A 212 -7.46 -8.80 6.89
N ALA A 213 -7.49 -9.12 5.59
CA ALA A 213 -8.23 -10.26 5.04
C ALA A 213 -7.26 -11.45 4.86
N ASP A 214 -7.67 -12.62 5.33
CA ASP A 214 -6.97 -13.92 5.22
C ASP A 214 -5.49 -13.88 5.63
N GLU A 215 -5.12 -12.94 6.52
CA GLU A 215 -3.73 -12.64 6.90
C GLU A 215 -2.80 -12.26 5.73
N THR A 216 -3.36 -12.02 4.53
CA THR A 216 -2.61 -11.85 3.27
C THR A 216 -2.85 -10.53 2.57
N VAL A 217 -3.95 -9.82 2.87
CA VAL A 217 -4.24 -8.50 2.31
C VAL A 217 -4.51 -7.51 3.42
N ALA A 218 -3.65 -6.51 3.55
CA ALA A 218 -3.81 -5.40 4.49
C ALA A 218 -4.71 -4.32 3.91
N LEU A 219 -5.52 -3.71 4.78
CA LEU A 219 -6.37 -2.56 4.52
C LEU A 219 -5.97 -1.42 5.45
N ILE A 220 -5.70 -0.25 4.88
CA ILE A 220 -5.53 1.00 5.61
C ILE A 220 -6.59 1.97 5.09
N THR A 221 -7.52 2.34 5.96
CA THR A 221 -8.70 3.11 5.61
C THR A 221 -8.71 4.44 6.36
N GLN A 222 -8.80 5.52 5.59
CA GLN A 222 -8.96 6.85 6.15
C GLN A 222 -10.41 7.27 6.13
N ILE A 223 -10.86 7.76 7.28
CA ILE A 223 -12.17 8.37 7.43
C ILE A 223 -11.97 9.81 7.91
N ASP A 224 -12.67 10.76 7.29
CA ASP A 224 -12.62 12.15 7.74
C ASP A 224 -13.51 12.37 8.98
N ARG A 225 -13.49 13.61 9.51
CA ARG A 225 -14.29 13.97 10.68
C ARG A 225 -15.80 13.91 10.44
N ASP A 226 -16.23 13.92 9.19
CA ASP A 226 -17.64 13.83 8.79
C ASP A 226 -18.06 12.36 8.54
N GLY A 227 -17.17 11.40 8.77
CA GLY A 227 -17.44 9.97 8.59
C GLY A 227 -17.29 9.47 7.15
N ASN A 228 -16.78 10.28 6.23
CA ASN A 228 -16.57 9.87 4.84
C ASN A 228 -15.24 9.16 4.66
N GLN A 229 -15.28 7.99 4.03
CA GLN A 229 -14.08 7.27 3.64
C GLN A 229 -13.35 8.02 2.52
N ARG A 230 -12.15 8.54 2.82
CA ARG A 230 -11.34 9.37 1.91
C ARG A 230 -10.39 8.55 1.05
N ALA A 231 -9.96 7.40 1.56
CA ALA A 231 -9.13 6.46 0.83
C ALA A 231 -9.28 5.05 1.39
N GLN A 232 -9.06 4.08 0.51
CA GLN A 232 -8.83 2.68 0.82
C GLN A 232 -7.49 2.30 0.21
N ILE A 233 -6.52 1.93 1.04
CA ILE A 233 -5.21 1.42 0.60
C ILE A 233 -5.20 -0.08 0.88
N GLU A 234 -4.88 -0.87 -0.14
CA GLU A 234 -4.83 -2.33 -0.08
C GLU A 234 -3.49 -2.84 -0.57
N THR A 235 -2.89 -3.80 0.14
CA THR A 235 -1.62 -4.39 -0.27
C THR A 235 -1.48 -5.82 0.23
N ASP A 236 -0.81 -6.65 -0.57
CA ASP A 236 -0.39 -8.01 -0.22
C ASP A 236 1.08 -8.08 0.23
N ASP A 237 1.74 -6.93 0.45
CA ASP A 237 3.08 -6.91 1.03
C ASP A 237 3.04 -7.50 2.44
N ARG A 238 3.83 -8.56 2.64
CA ARG A 238 3.83 -9.36 3.87
C ARG A 238 4.27 -8.57 5.09
N PHE A 239 5.14 -7.57 4.94
CA PHE A 239 5.58 -6.75 6.07
C PHE A 239 4.47 -5.77 6.48
N VAL A 240 3.75 -5.20 5.51
CA VAL A 240 2.58 -4.37 5.81
C VAL A 240 1.47 -5.19 6.46
N CYS A 241 1.17 -6.39 5.95
CA CYS A 241 0.21 -7.31 6.56
C CYS A 241 0.61 -7.68 7.99
N SER A 242 1.88 -8.03 8.21
CA SER A 242 2.41 -8.33 9.54
C SER A 242 2.29 -7.14 10.50
N TRP A 243 2.54 -5.92 10.02
CA TRP A 243 2.40 -4.70 10.81
C TRP A 243 0.93 -4.46 11.19
N VAL A 244 0.00 -4.53 10.24
CA VAL A 244 -1.45 -4.37 10.52
C VAL A 244 -1.93 -5.42 11.53
N MET A 245 -1.59 -6.69 11.33
CA MET A 245 -1.95 -7.77 12.26
C MET A 245 -1.40 -7.50 13.67
N SER A 246 -0.14 -7.08 13.76
CA SER A 246 0.50 -6.78 15.06
C SER A 246 -0.21 -5.64 15.77
N ARG A 247 -0.62 -4.59 15.04
CA ARG A 247 -1.40 -3.48 15.60
C ARG A 247 -2.76 -3.92 16.09
N ILE A 248 -3.50 -4.71 15.32
CA ILE A 248 -4.82 -5.23 15.74
C ILE A 248 -4.66 -6.06 17.03
N GLU A 249 -3.68 -6.95 17.07
CA GLU A 249 -3.45 -7.83 18.23
C GLU A 249 -2.93 -7.08 19.47
N GLU A 250 -2.10 -6.05 19.29
CA GLU A 250 -1.70 -5.12 20.37
C GLU A 250 -2.93 -4.49 21.04
N HIS A 251 -3.82 -3.91 20.25
CA HIS A 251 -5.04 -3.28 20.75
C HIS A 251 -6.00 -4.31 21.35
N ARG A 252 -6.11 -5.50 20.75
CA ARG A 252 -6.96 -6.59 21.27
C ARG A 252 -6.54 -7.02 22.68
N ARG A 253 -5.24 -7.07 22.97
CA ARG A 253 -4.72 -7.47 24.30
C ARG A 253 -5.06 -6.48 25.40
N GLU A 254 -5.25 -5.22 25.05
CA GLU A 254 -5.65 -4.15 25.96
C GLU A 254 -7.17 -3.93 25.98
N ALA A 255 -7.93 -4.68 25.18
CA ALA A 255 -9.36 -4.54 25.01
C ALA A 255 -10.15 -5.58 25.82
N GLU A 256 -11.41 -5.26 26.11
CA GLU A 256 -12.35 -6.16 26.78
C GLU A 256 -13.30 -6.82 25.78
N GLN A 257 -13.45 -8.15 25.84
CA GLN A 257 -14.34 -8.88 24.93
C GLN A 257 -15.81 -8.51 25.18
N ILE A 258 -16.52 -8.18 24.09
CA ILE A 258 -17.95 -7.85 24.10
C ILE A 258 -18.76 -9.14 24.04
N ARG A 259 -19.74 -9.26 24.92
CA ARG A 259 -20.69 -10.39 24.92
C ARG A 259 -22.04 -9.95 24.36
N ALA A 260 -22.72 -10.85 23.64
CA ALA A 260 -24.08 -10.60 23.14
C ALA A 260 -25.06 -10.14 24.25
N THR A 261 -24.89 -10.66 25.47
CA THR A 261 -25.69 -10.26 26.65
C THR A 261 -25.52 -8.79 27.02
N THR A 262 -24.33 -8.21 26.78
CA THR A 262 -24.05 -6.80 27.05
C THR A 262 -24.71 -5.88 26.03
N LEU A 263 -25.14 -6.42 24.88
CA LEU A 263 -25.84 -5.71 23.80
C LEU A 263 -27.37 -5.91 23.84
N ALA A 264 -27.89 -6.61 24.85
CA ALA A 264 -29.32 -6.94 24.97
C ALA A 264 -30.15 -5.89 25.74
N GLU A 265 -29.49 -4.90 26.35
CA GLU A 265 -30.11 -3.78 27.09
C GLU A 265 -30.20 -2.50 26.23
#